data_AF-A0A945ALG1-F1
#
_entry.id   AF-A0A945ALG1-F1
#
_cell.length_a   1.000
_cell.length_b   1.000
_cell.length_c   1.000
_cell.angle_alpha   90.00
_cell.angle_beta   90.00
_cell.angle_gamma   90.00
#
_symmetry.space_group_name_H-M   'P 1'
#
loop_
_entity.id
_entity.type
_entity.pdbx_description
1 polymer ?
#
loop_
_entity_poly.entity_id
_entity_poly.type
_entity_poly.pdbx_seq_one_letter_code
_entity_poly.pdbx_strand_id
1 'polypeptide(L)'
;MINGIETEPDNITDDGIGQIEIQASQRVTPKYIYWKDYLQSNSRSEEDVWWKARRHGLVLDEIKALLGQDACDKIDLPQNTNDQDVEVFEVWEIWNKTKRQRIWFTDKATDTLQIEKPPIKLTDFFPCPKPLFPFETNGTMIPIPEYMIYQEQAIELNRIVDRLTKLTGMMKVAGAYNGADKDSVVDMSSLEDGQFKAIKNATAFGEKGGFAGALFSLPLQEIAAVIQQLEVRKSIIKNEIYEITGISDLQRGDSNAQETATAQRLKGSYGAIRLRPRREPMEEFIRDSYRIMGEIIADEFSATSLQKLTGIEPDPECMELLRNDQMRDFRIDIETDSTVQPNEITDQQKAVEYSQVVSNILSQGIPAIQAFPQIAPFLAESLKFVARQFKAGRQLEDQLTQLTDSIEQMGQQQQQPGQEQQNPEAQQQAMAQQQEGMMAQAEMQMKQQDMAVKAQTAQMNNQTKLQIAQMNAQTKMVDTQTRAEAEAERNATTIRKNELDVLAGNAGNFNQ
;
A
#
# COMPACT_ATOMS: atom_id res chain seq x y z
N MET A 1 -14.03 -21.95 -8.14
CA MET A 1 -15.08 -22.73 -8.85
C MET A 1 -15.05 -24.11 -8.26
N ILE A 2 -16.11 -24.52 -7.57
CA ILE A 2 -16.47 -25.93 -7.59
C ILE A 2 -17.05 -26.09 -8.99
N ASN A 3 -16.28 -26.72 -9.89
CA ASN A 3 -16.87 -27.21 -11.13
C ASN A 3 -18.02 -28.09 -10.68
N GLY A 4 -19.25 -27.73 -11.05
CA GLY A 4 -20.47 -28.45 -10.71
C GLY A 4 -20.53 -29.82 -11.37
N ILE A 5 -19.50 -30.63 -11.16
CA ILE A 5 -19.65 -32.06 -11.06
C ILE A 5 -20.39 -32.22 -9.73
N GLU A 6 -21.72 -32.28 -9.80
CA GLU A 6 -22.43 -33.09 -8.82
C GLU A 6 -21.73 -34.45 -8.87
N THR A 7 -20.94 -34.79 -7.86
CA THR A 7 -20.98 -36.18 -7.44
C THR A 7 -22.38 -36.30 -6.87
N GLU A 8 -23.31 -36.83 -7.67
CA GLU A 8 -24.61 -37.22 -7.16
C GLU A 8 -24.38 -37.97 -5.84
N PRO A 9 -25.19 -37.77 -4.79
CA PRO A 9 -25.27 -38.80 -3.77
C PRO A 9 -25.85 -40.03 -4.45
N ASP A 10 -24.96 -40.92 -4.91
CA ASP A 10 -25.32 -42.07 -5.71
C ASP A 10 -26.45 -42.84 -5.02
N ASN A 11 -27.61 -42.84 -5.66
CA ASN A 11 -28.53 -43.94 -5.48
C ASN A 11 -27.82 -45.17 -6.02
N ILE A 12 -27.52 -46.09 -5.10
CA ILE A 12 -26.85 -47.36 -5.36
C ILE A 12 -27.66 -48.13 -6.41
N THR A 13 -27.23 -48.10 -7.67
CA THR A 13 -27.53 -49.15 -8.65
C THR A 13 -26.33 -50.09 -8.71
N ASP A 14 -26.55 -51.27 -8.14
CA ASP A 14 -25.60 -52.38 -8.09
C ASP A 14 -25.43 -53.01 -9.47
N ASP A 15 -24.43 -52.54 -10.22
CA ASP A 15 -24.08 -53.09 -11.53
C ASP A 15 -23.05 -54.24 -11.45
N GLY A 16 -22.96 -54.94 -10.31
CA GLY A 16 -22.37 -56.28 -10.21
C GLY A 16 -20.86 -56.40 -10.47
N ILE A 17 -20.14 -55.29 -10.71
CA ILE A 17 -18.68 -55.23 -10.79
C ILE A 17 -18.23 -53.94 -10.09
N GLY A 18 -18.25 -53.96 -8.75
CA GLY A 18 -18.06 -52.78 -7.91
C GLY A 18 -16.73 -52.05 -8.14
N GLN A 19 -16.77 -51.00 -8.97
CA GLN A 19 -15.81 -49.92 -8.87
C GLN A 19 -16.21 -49.07 -7.66
N ILE A 20 -15.38 -49.08 -6.63
CA ILE A 20 -15.56 -48.19 -5.47
C ILE A 20 -14.95 -46.85 -5.86
N GLU A 21 -15.80 -45.86 -6.15
CA GLU A 21 -15.33 -44.49 -6.32
C GLU A 21 -14.98 -43.93 -4.94
N ILE A 22 -13.69 -43.69 -4.68
CA ILE A 22 -13.20 -43.15 -3.41
C ILE A 22 -12.90 -41.67 -3.61
N GLN A 23 -13.57 -40.80 -2.86
CA GLN A 23 -13.25 -39.38 -2.82
C GLN A 23 -11.79 -39.17 -2.34
N ALA A 24 -10.89 -38.92 -3.28
CA ALA A 24 -9.45 -38.84 -3.01
C ALA A 24 -9.04 -37.53 -2.32
N SER A 25 -9.64 -36.40 -2.74
CA SER A 25 -9.39 -35.09 -2.14
C SER A 25 -10.50 -34.08 -2.44
N GLN A 26 -10.79 -33.19 -1.49
CA GLN A 26 -11.63 -32.00 -1.70
C GLN A 26 -10.77 -30.74 -1.71
N ARG A 27 -11.08 -29.79 -2.60
CA ARG A 27 -10.37 -28.51 -2.72
C ARG A 27 -11.34 -27.39 -3.05
N VAL A 28 -11.16 -26.23 -2.42
CA VAL A 28 -11.81 -24.97 -2.80
C VAL A 28 -10.74 -24.05 -3.36
N THR A 29 -10.96 -23.54 -4.58
CA THR A 29 -10.02 -22.63 -5.24
C THR A 29 -10.74 -21.37 -5.74
N PRO A 30 -10.22 -20.18 -5.42
CA PRO A 30 -10.65 -18.97 -6.09
C PRO A 30 -10.19 -19.04 -7.55
N LYS A 31 -11.07 -18.66 -8.48
CA LYS A 31 -10.74 -18.59 -9.91
C LYS A 31 -10.94 -17.15 -10.36
N TYR A 32 -9.90 -16.59 -10.96
CA TYR A 32 -9.97 -15.29 -11.60
C TYR A 32 -11.01 -15.31 -12.72
N ILE A 33 -11.84 -14.28 -12.77
CA ILE A 33 -12.79 -14.04 -13.85
C ILE A 33 -12.36 -12.76 -14.54
N TYR A 34 -12.14 -12.85 -15.85
CA TYR A 34 -11.82 -11.67 -16.65
C TYR A 34 -13.02 -10.72 -16.66
N TRP A 35 -12.77 -9.41 -16.62
CA TRP A 35 -13.85 -8.43 -16.40
C TRP A 35 -14.94 -8.45 -17.48
N LYS A 36 -14.64 -8.89 -18.73
CA LYS A 36 -15.65 -9.07 -19.78
C LYS A 36 -16.50 -10.33 -19.62
N ASP A 37 -16.01 -11.28 -18.84
CA ASP A 37 -16.67 -12.56 -18.54
C ASP A 37 -17.53 -12.46 -17.28
N TYR A 38 -17.73 -11.26 -16.73
CA TYR A 38 -18.54 -11.04 -15.53
C TYR A 38 -19.65 -10.02 -15.84
N LEU A 39 -20.87 -10.33 -15.40
CA LEU A 39 -22.02 -9.43 -15.48
C LEU A 39 -22.81 -9.46 -14.17
N GLN A 40 -23.54 -8.39 -13.90
CA GLN A 40 -24.45 -8.31 -12.76
C GLN A 40 -25.63 -7.39 -13.07
N SER A 41 -26.67 -7.43 -12.24
CA SER A 41 -27.77 -6.47 -12.33
C SER A 41 -27.29 -5.03 -12.16
N ASN A 42 -27.88 -4.11 -12.95
CA ASN A 42 -27.69 -2.69 -12.75
C ASN A 42 -28.27 -2.28 -11.39
N SER A 43 -27.40 -1.86 -10.48
CA SER A 43 -27.70 -1.67 -9.05
C SER A 43 -26.91 -0.49 -8.50
N ARG A 44 -27.37 0.12 -7.41
CA ARG A 44 -26.69 1.25 -6.74
C ARG A 44 -25.78 0.80 -5.61
N SER A 45 -26.09 -0.33 -4.99
CA SER A 45 -25.34 -0.97 -3.91
C SER A 45 -25.26 -2.48 -4.15
N GLU A 46 -24.31 -3.14 -3.49
CA GLU A 46 -24.15 -4.61 -3.55
C GLU A 46 -25.40 -5.35 -3.04
N GLU A 47 -26.10 -4.76 -2.06
CA GLU A 47 -27.32 -5.33 -1.46
C GLU A 47 -28.47 -5.44 -2.48
N ASP A 48 -28.55 -4.48 -3.41
CA ASP A 48 -29.56 -4.41 -4.47
C ASP A 48 -29.27 -5.40 -5.62
N VAL A 49 -28.10 -6.04 -5.64
CA VAL A 49 -27.71 -6.98 -6.69
C VAL A 49 -28.56 -8.25 -6.61
N TRP A 50 -29.41 -8.47 -7.62
CA TRP A 50 -30.35 -9.60 -7.65
C TRP A 50 -29.92 -10.72 -8.61
N TRP A 51 -28.97 -10.46 -9.51
CA TRP A 51 -28.27 -11.51 -10.25
C TRP A 51 -26.81 -11.18 -10.54
N LYS A 52 -26.00 -12.22 -10.63
CA LYS A 52 -24.61 -12.19 -11.10
C LYS A 52 -24.43 -13.30 -12.14
N ALA A 53 -23.61 -13.08 -13.15
CA ALA A 53 -23.28 -14.08 -14.14
C ALA A 53 -21.80 -14.11 -14.46
N ARG A 54 -21.35 -15.28 -14.90
CA ARG A 54 -20.01 -15.46 -15.45
C ARG A 54 -20.06 -16.23 -16.76
N ARG A 55 -19.14 -15.89 -17.66
CA ARG A 55 -18.95 -16.58 -18.94
C ARG A 55 -17.90 -17.67 -18.81
N HIS A 56 -18.17 -18.80 -19.43
CA HIS A 56 -17.25 -19.91 -19.61
C HIS A 56 -17.09 -20.17 -21.11
N GLY A 57 -15.86 -20.45 -21.54
CA GLY A 57 -15.61 -21.08 -22.83
C GLY A 57 -15.56 -22.58 -22.59
N LEU A 58 -16.56 -23.30 -23.10
CA LEU A 58 -16.68 -24.75 -22.91
C LEU A 58 -16.78 -25.46 -24.25
N VAL A 59 -16.16 -26.63 -24.37
CA VAL A 59 -16.35 -27.51 -25.54
C VAL A 59 -17.57 -28.40 -25.33
N LEU A 60 -18.12 -29.01 -26.39
CA LEU A 60 -19.35 -29.79 -26.31
C LEU A 60 -19.27 -30.94 -25.28
N ASP A 61 -18.13 -31.62 -25.19
CA ASP A 61 -17.88 -32.69 -24.22
C ASP A 61 -17.89 -32.18 -22.77
N GLU A 62 -17.37 -30.98 -22.53
CA GLU A 62 -17.39 -30.34 -21.20
C GLU A 62 -18.82 -29.93 -20.81
N ILE A 63 -19.60 -29.42 -21.77
CA ILE A 63 -21.01 -29.10 -21.55
C ILE A 63 -21.78 -30.36 -21.20
N LYS A 64 -21.55 -31.45 -21.94
CA LYS A 64 -22.18 -32.75 -21.67
C LYS A 64 -21.82 -33.28 -20.28
N ALA A 65 -20.56 -33.15 -19.87
CA ALA A 65 -20.10 -33.58 -18.56
C ALA A 65 -20.69 -32.73 -17.41
N LEU A 66 -20.93 -31.43 -17.64
CA LEU A 66 -21.44 -30.51 -16.63
C LEU A 66 -22.97 -30.46 -16.54
N LEU A 67 -23.66 -30.54 -17.67
CA LEU A 67 -25.11 -30.27 -17.78
C LEU A 67 -25.90 -31.46 -18.35
N GLY A 68 -25.22 -32.54 -18.73
CA GLY A 68 -25.83 -33.71 -19.35
C GLY A 68 -26.11 -33.56 -20.85
N GLN A 69 -26.61 -34.65 -21.45
CA GLN A 69 -26.87 -34.73 -22.89
C GLN A 69 -28.00 -33.78 -23.34
N ASP A 70 -29.05 -33.65 -22.54
CA ASP A 70 -30.23 -32.82 -22.84
C ASP A 70 -29.86 -31.34 -23.07
N ALA A 71 -28.81 -30.85 -22.42
CA ALA A 71 -28.30 -29.50 -22.63
C ALA A 71 -27.59 -29.37 -23.99
N CYS A 72 -26.78 -30.35 -24.38
CA CYS A 72 -26.08 -30.35 -25.66
C CYS A 72 -27.04 -30.42 -26.85
N ASP A 73 -28.14 -31.15 -26.72
CA ASP A 73 -29.15 -31.31 -27.79
C ASP A 73 -29.90 -30.00 -28.12
N LYS A 74 -29.83 -29.01 -27.22
CA LYS A 74 -30.41 -27.67 -27.43
C LYS A 74 -29.49 -26.70 -28.17
N ILE A 75 -28.23 -27.07 -28.38
CA ILE A 75 -27.21 -26.23 -29.01
C ILE A 75 -27.26 -26.42 -30.52
N ASP A 76 -27.43 -25.32 -31.24
CA ASP A 76 -27.37 -25.26 -32.69
C ASP A 76 -25.91 -25.43 -33.16
N LEU A 77 -25.55 -26.65 -33.55
CA LEU A 77 -24.23 -26.97 -34.09
C LEU A 77 -24.08 -26.45 -35.54
N PRO A 78 -22.96 -25.82 -35.91
CA PRO A 78 -22.73 -25.40 -37.28
C PRO A 78 -22.63 -26.60 -38.23
N GLN A 79 -23.29 -26.51 -39.39
CA GLN A 79 -23.38 -27.64 -40.34
C GLN A 79 -22.09 -27.93 -41.12
N ASN A 80 -21.00 -27.17 -40.93
CA ASN A 80 -19.76 -27.31 -41.70
C ASN A 80 -18.54 -26.95 -40.85
N THR A 81 -17.96 -27.94 -40.18
CA THR A 81 -16.59 -27.85 -39.66
C THR A 81 -15.79 -29.01 -40.25
N ASN A 82 -14.81 -28.65 -41.10
CA ASN A 82 -13.74 -29.58 -41.44
C ASN A 82 -13.03 -29.96 -40.13
N ASP A 83 -12.79 -31.24 -39.99
CA ASP A 83 -12.68 -32.00 -38.74
C ASP A 83 -11.34 -31.81 -37.98
N GLN A 84 -10.94 -30.57 -37.64
CA GLN A 84 -9.70 -30.32 -36.89
C GLN A 84 -9.74 -29.24 -35.78
N ASP A 85 -10.72 -28.33 -35.77
CA ASP A 85 -10.82 -27.31 -34.71
C ASP A 85 -11.90 -27.67 -33.69
N VAL A 86 -11.50 -27.74 -32.41
CA VAL A 86 -12.44 -27.92 -31.31
C VAL A 86 -13.19 -26.61 -31.09
N GLU A 87 -14.48 -26.59 -31.40
CA GLU A 87 -15.32 -25.41 -31.22
C GLU A 87 -15.57 -25.16 -29.73
N VAL A 88 -15.31 -23.93 -29.29
CA VAL A 88 -15.52 -23.48 -27.92
C VAL A 88 -16.78 -22.61 -27.91
N PHE A 89 -17.78 -23.03 -27.15
CA PHE A 89 -19.05 -22.32 -26.99
C PHE A 89 -18.95 -21.31 -25.84
N GLU A 90 -19.56 -20.14 -26.05
CA GLU A 90 -19.75 -19.16 -24.98
C GLU A 90 -20.98 -19.54 -24.15
N VAL A 91 -20.74 -20.01 -22.93
CA VAL A 91 -21.79 -20.44 -22.01
C VAL A 91 -21.80 -19.54 -20.77
N TRP A 92 -22.96 -18.97 -20.48
CA TRP A 92 -23.20 -18.11 -19.33
C TRP A 92 -23.83 -18.90 -18.18
N GLU A 93 -23.20 -18.81 -17.01
CA GLU A 93 -23.74 -19.29 -15.74
C GLU A 93 -24.31 -18.09 -14.97
N ILE A 94 -25.61 -18.07 -14.75
CA ILE A 94 -26.34 -16.96 -14.15
C ILE A 94 -26.91 -17.40 -12.80
N TRP A 95 -26.53 -16.69 -11.74
CA TRP A 95 -27.06 -16.87 -10.39
C TRP A 95 -28.17 -15.84 -10.13
N ASN A 96 -29.41 -16.30 -9.95
CA ASN A 96 -30.58 -15.44 -9.72
C ASN A 96 -31.04 -15.54 -8.26
N LYS A 97 -30.81 -14.47 -7.48
CA LYS A 97 -31.11 -14.39 -6.04
C LYS A 97 -32.61 -14.37 -5.77
N THR A 98 -33.40 -13.69 -6.62
CA THR A 98 -34.86 -13.56 -6.44
C THR A 98 -35.58 -14.91 -6.50
N LYS A 99 -35.20 -15.76 -7.46
CA LYS A 99 -35.77 -17.12 -7.60
C LYS A 99 -34.95 -18.21 -6.92
N ARG A 100 -33.80 -17.83 -6.34
CA ARG A 100 -32.78 -18.74 -5.77
C ARG A 100 -32.46 -19.93 -6.68
N GLN A 101 -32.09 -19.64 -7.93
CA GLN A 101 -31.78 -20.64 -8.96
C GLN A 101 -30.52 -20.28 -9.74
N ARG A 102 -29.86 -21.30 -10.27
CA ARG A 102 -28.75 -21.20 -11.23
C ARG A 102 -29.28 -21.52 -12.62
N ILE A 103 -28.90 -20.72 -13.61
CA ILE A 103 -29.38 -20.82 -14.99
C ILE A 103 -28.17 -20.90 -15.92
N TRP A 104 -28.19 -21.82 -16.88
CA TRP A 104 -27.20 -21.95 -17.93
C TRP A 104 -27.78 -21.51 -19.27
N PHE A 105 -27.05 -20.66 -19.98
CA PHE A 105 -27.50 -20.05 -21.23
C PHE A 105 -26.35 -19.94 -22.24
N THR A 106 -26.64 -20.09 -23.52
CA THR A 106 -25.72 -19.78 -24.62
C THR A 106 -26.51 -19.10 -25.74
N ASP A 107 -25.85 -18.24 -26.51
CA ASP A 107 -26.45 -17.57 -27.68
C ASP A 107 -26.69 -18.54 -28.85
N LYS A 108 -26.09 -19.74 -28.79
CA LYS A 108 -26.26 -20.84 -29.75
C LYS A 108 -27.44 -21.77 -29.43
N ALA A 109 -28.30 -21.44 -28.48
CA ALA A 109 -29.48 -22.23 -28.15
C ALA A 109 -30.73 -21.36 -28.21
N THR A 110 -31.85 -21.95 -28.65
CA THR A 110 -33.14 -21.22 -28.72
C THR A 110 -33.74 -20.96 -27.33
N ASP A 111 -33.44 -21.83 -26.36
CA ASP A 111 -33.88 -21.72 -24.97
C ASP A 111 -32.69 -21.94 -24.02
N THR A 112 -32.91 -21.70 -22.73
CA THR A 112 -31.95 -21.99 -21.67
C THR A 112 -31.50 -23.46 -21.69
N LEU A 113 -30.20 -23.68 -21.49
CA LEU A 113 -29.61 -25.01 -21.46
C LEU A 113 -30.17 -25.79 -20.27
N GLN A 114 -30.15 -25.18 -19.09
CA GLN A 114 -30.65 -25.79 -17.86
C GLN A 114 -31.01 -24.71 -16.82
N ILE A 115 -32.02 -25.00 -16.01
CA ILE A 115 -32.37 -24.24 -14.80
C ILE A 115 -32.36 -25.22 -13.63
N GLU A 116 -31.59 -24.91 -12.60
CA GLU A 116 -31.38 -25.80 -11.47
C GLU A 116 -31.29 -25.04 -10.15
N LYS A 117 -31.35 -25.78 -9.04
CA LYS A 117 -31.11 -25.19 -7.72
C LYS A 117 -29.60 -24.94 -7.55
N PRO A 118 -29.20 -23.94 -6.74
CA PRO A 118 -27.80 -23.74 -6.41
C PRO A 118 -27.19 -25.03 -5.83
N PRO A 119 -26.02 -25.47 -6.31
CA PRO A 119 -25.39 -26.70 -5.84
C PRO A 119 -24.89 -26.59 -4.40
N ILE A 120 -24.66 -25.35 -3.94
CA ILE A 120 -24.15 -25.04 -2.59
C ILE A 120 -25.07 -24.03 -1.93
N LYS A 121 -25.27 -24.19 -0.62
CA LYS A 121 -26.07 -23.27 0.19
C LYS A 121 -25.14 -22.26 0.83
N LEU A 122 -25.16 -21.03 0.30
CA LEU A 122 -24.39 -19.90 0.82
C LEU A 122 -25.31 -18.88 1.50
N THR A 123 -24.77 -18.21 2.51
CA THR A 123 -25.39 -17.15 3.32
C THR A 123 -25.83 -16.01 2.40
N ASP A 124 -24.89 -15.48 1.61
CA ASP A 124 -25.14 -14.39 0.67
C ASP A 124 -25.59 -14.87 -0.73
N PHE A 125 -25.89 -16.16 -0.88
CA PHE A 125 -26.34 -16.83 -2.10
C PHE A 125 -25.32 -16.86 -3.26
N PHE A 126 -24.52 -15.82 -3.46
CA PHE A 126 -23.56 -15.73 -4.55
C PHE A 126 -22.22 -16.41 -4.22
N PRO A 127 -21.65 -17.21 -5.14
CA PRO A 127 -20.38 -17.92 -4.93
C PRO A 127 -19.15 -17.03 -5.21
N CYS A 128 -19.30 -15.71 -5.06
CA CYS A 128 -18.24 -14.74 -5.25
C CYS A 128 -18.50 -13.50 -4.39
N PRO A 129 -17.44 -12.84 -3.91
CA PRO A 129 -17.58 -11.59 -3.16
C PRO A 129 -18.10 -10.46 -4.07
N LYS A 130 -18.38 -9.30 -3.47
CA LYS A 130 -18.51 -8.02 -4.19
C LYS A 130 -17.27 -7.84 -5.07
N PRO A 131 -17.40 -7.50 -6.37
CA PRO A 131 -16.23 -7.23 -7.19
C PRO A 131 -15.36 -6.10 -6.62
N LEU A 132 -14.06 -6.17 -6.85
CA LEU A 132 -13.14 -5.16 -6.36
C LEU A 132 -13.34 -3.83 -7.11
N PHE A 133 -13.86 -2.83 -6.42
CA PHE A 133 -14.01 -1.47 -6.92
C PHE A 133 -13.05 -0.54 -6.16
N PRO A 134 -11.99 -0.02 -6.79
CA PRO A 134 -11.12 0.96 -6.13
C PRO A 134 -11.82 2.31 -5.91
N PHE A 135 -12.84 2.61 -6.71
CA PHE A 135 -13.67 3.81 -6.60
C PHE A 135 -15.14 3.43 -6.81
N GLU A 136 -15.97 3.75 -5.83
CA GLU A 136 -17.42 3.56 -5.89
C GLU A 136 -18.12 4.88 -6.18
N THR A 137 -19.25 4.81 -6.88
CA THR A 137 -20.12 5.98 -7.07
C THR A 137 -21.40 5.81 -6.27
N ASN A 138 -22.07 6.92 -5.95
CA ASN A 138 -23.33 6.89 -5.20
C ASN A 138 -24.54 6.39 -6.00
N GLY A 139 -24.39 6.21 -7.32
CA GLY A 139 -25.51 5.98 -8.22
C GLY A 139 -25.38 4.73 -9.09
N THR A 140 -24.22 4.09 -9.12
CA THR A 140 -23.98 2.91 -9.95
C THR A 140 -22.82 2.07 -9.43
N MET A 141 -22.93 0.75 -9.59
CA MET A 141 -21.84 -0.22 -9.39
C MET A 141 -20.95 -0.42 -10.62
N ILE A 142 -21.13 0.39 -11.67
CA ILE A 142 -20.23 0.39 -12.83
C ILE A 142 -18.87 0.98 -12.39
N PRO A 143 -17.76 0.21 -12.50
CA PRO A 143 -16.45 0.71 -12.11
C PRO A 143 -16.00 1.86 -13.01
N ILE A 144 -15.39 2.87 -12.40
CA ILE A 144 -14.63 3.89 -13.13
C ILE A 144 -13.16 3.51 -13.06
N PRO A 145 -12.50 3.21 -14.20
CA PRO A 145 -11.07 2.95 -14.22
C PRO A 145 -10.30 4.16 -13.69
N GLU A 146 -9.26 3.93 -12.88
CA GLU A 146 -8.46 5.01 -12.29
C GLU A 146 -7.83 5.93 -13.33
N TYR A 147 -7.47 5.39 -14.49
CA TYR A 147 -6.98 6.17 -15.63
C TYR A 147 -7.92 7.31 -16.03
N MET A 148 -9.24 7.12 -15.91
CA MET A 148 -10.22 8.15 -16.25
C MET A 148 -10.08 9.41 -15.39
N ILE A 149 -9.55 9.29 -14.17
CA ILE A 149 -9.40 10.41 -13.24
C ILE A 149 -8.32 11.39 -13.71
N TYR A 150 -7.25 10.89 -14.33
CA TYR A 150 -6.11 11.71 -14.80
C TYR A 150 -5.92 11.64 -16.33
N GLN A 151 -6.94 11.17 -17.06
CA GLN A 151 -6.87 10.91 -18.50
C GLN A 151 -6.45 12.15 -19.28
N GLU A 152 -6.99 13.31 -18.92
CA GLU A 152 -6.69 14.58 -19.59
C GLU A 152 -5.21 14.95 -19.43
N GLN A 153 -4.66 14.83 -18.22
CA GLN A 153 -3.25 15.08 -17.93
C GLN A 153 -2.35 14.07 -18.67
N ALA A 154 -2.73 12.79 -18.73
CA ALA A 154 -1.97 11.79 -19.47
C ALA A 154 -1.95 12.06 -20.99
N ILE A 155 -3.08 12.48 -21.57
CA ILE A 155 -3.16 12.86 -22.98
C ILE A 155 -2.32 14.10 -23.25
N GLU A 156 -2.36 15.11 -22.37
CA GLU A 156 -1.51 16.29 -22.49
C GLU A 156 -0.03 15.92 -22.41
N LEU A 157 0.35 15.08 -21.44
CA LEU A 157 1.71 14.59 -21.27
C LEU A 157 2.23 13.91 -22.56
N ASN A 158 1.43 13.05 -23.17
CA ASN A 158 1.79 12.39 -24.43
C ASN A 158 2.04 13.42 -25.55
N ARG A 159 1.18 14.43 -25.69
CA ARG A 159 1.37 15.51 -26.68
C ARG A 159 2.66 16.29 -26.45
N ILE A 160 3.01 16.57 -25.19
CA ILE A 160 4.25 17.26 -24.82
C ILE A 160 5.47 16.39 -25.16
N VAL A 161 5.44 15.10 -24.82
CA VAL A 161 6.52 14.15 -25.11
C VAL A 161 6.72 13.98 -26.62
N ASP A 162 5.64 13.83 -27.39
CA ASP A 162 5.72 13.74 -28.85
C ASP A 162 6.33 14.98 -29.48
N ARG A 163 5.99 16.17 -28.95
CA ARG A 163 6.54 17.45 -29.42
C ARG A 163 8.01 17.59 -29.05
N LEU A 164 8.39 17.20 -27.83
CA LEU A 164 9.78 17.14 -27.38
C LEU A 164 10.61 16.26 -28.31
N THR A 165 10.17 15.02 -28.58
CA THR A 165 10.86 14.10 -29.48
C THR A 165 11.09 14.71 -30.87
N LYS A 166 10.06 15.37 -31.43
CA LYS A 166 10.17 16.03 -32.75
C LYS A 166 11.15 17.20 -32.75
N LEU A 167 11.08 18.08 -31.74
CA LEU A 167 11.96 19.25 -31.65
C LEU A 167 13.41 18.86 -31.36
N THR A 168 13.62 17.87 -30.49
CA THR A 168 14.95 17.31 -30.21
C THR A 168 15.54 16.68 -31.49
N GLY A 169 14.74 15.99 -32.29
CA GLY A 169 15.18 15.47 -33.59
C GLY A 169 15.54 16.55 -34.63
N MET A 170 15.00 17.77 -34.49
CA MET A 170 15.37 18.94 -35.31
C MET A 170 16.67 19.59 -34.84
N MET A 171 17.10 19.37 -33.60
CA MET A 171 18.38 19.89 -33.09
C MET A 171 19.54 19.13 -33.72
N LYS A 172 20.00 19.63 -34.86
CA LYS A 172 21.21 19.15 -35.54
C LYS A 172 22.24 20.26 -35.53
N VAL A 173 23.44 19.95 -35.07
CA VAL A 173 24.60 20.82 -35.21
C VAL A 173 25.00 20.79 -36.68
N ALA A 174 24.41 21.67 -37.46
CA ALA A 174 24.62 21.79 -38.89
C ALA A 174 24.62 23.27 -39.31
N GLY A 175 25.33 23.56 -40.38
CA GLY A 175 25.44 24.89 -40.95
C GLY A 175 25.80 24.84 -42.43
N ALA A 176 25.67 25.97 -43.10
CA ALA A 176 26.08 26.16 -44.48
C ALA A 176 27.30 27.08 -44.55
N TYR A 177 28.07 26.96 -45.61
CA TYR A 177 29.16 27.88 -45.95
C TYR A 177 29.00 28.32 -47.40
N ASN A 178 29.61 29.43 -47.78
CA ASN A 178 29.57 29.91 -49.16
C ASN A 178 30.34 28.95 -50.07
N GLY A 179 29.73 28.47 -51.16
CA GLY A 179 30.37 27.53 -52.09
C GLY A 179 31.68 28.04 -52.71
N ALA A 180 31.87 29.36 -52.80
CA ALA A 180 33.13 29.98 -53.23
C ALA A 180 34.29 29.78 -52.23
N ASP A 181 33.97 29.46 -50.96
CA ASP A 181 34.91 29.24 -49.87
C ASP A 181 35.10 27.74 -49.57
N LYS A 182 34.71 26.86 -50.49
CA LYS A 182 34.82 25.39 -50.33
C LYS A 182 36.25 24.92 -50.03
N ASP A 183 37.25 25.61 -50.58
CA ASP A 183 38.67 25.30 -50.36
C ASP A 183 39.24 25.82 -49.04
N SER A 184 38.53 26.75 -48.37
CA SER A 184 38.90 27.33 -47.07
C SER A 184 38.11 26.75 -45.90
N VAL A 185 36.97 26.11 -46.14
CA VAL A 185 36.19 25.42 -45.10
C VAL A 185 36.82 24.06 -44.77
N VAL A 186 37.34 23.97 -43.56
CA VAL A 186 37.89 22.73 -43.01
C VAL A 186 36.76 21.90 -42.44
N ASP A 187 36.60 20.67 -42.94
CA ASP A 187 35.77 19.68 -42.26
C ASP A 187 36.45 19.29 -40.94
N MET A 188 35.85 19.76 -39.84
CA MET A 188 36.29 19.54 -38.46
C MET A 188 35.63 18.30 -37.84
N SER A 189 34.60 17.73 -38.47
CA SER A 189 33.89 16.56 -37.95
C SER A 189 34.71 15.28 -37.99
N SER A 190 35.78 15.28 -38.79
CA SER A 190 36.70 14.15 -38.96
C SER A 190 38.00 14.27 -38.14
N LEU A 191 38.13 15.29 -37.28
CA LEU A 191 39.35 15.53 -36.50
C LEU A 191 39.21 14.96 -35.08
N GLU A 192 40.27 14.32 -34.60
CA GLU A 192 40.38 13.87 -33.20
C GLU A 192 41.01 14.94 -32.32
N ASP A 193 40.89 14.79 -30.99
CA ASP A 193 41.49 15.70 -30.01
C ASP A 193 43.00 15.85 -30.23
N GLY A 194 43.47 17.10 -30.34
CA GLY A 194 44.88 17.43 -30.57
C GLY A 194 45.32 17.45 -32.03
N GLN A 195 44.42 17.18 -32.99
CA GLN A 195 44.72 17.27 -34.42
C GLN A 195 44.43 18.68 -34.98
N PHE A 196 45.35 19.17 -35.82
CA PHE A 196 45.20 20.45 -36.51
C PHE A 196 45.15 20.23 -38.02
N LYS A 197 44.26 20.95 -38.69
CA LYS A 197 44.11 20.89 -40.15
C LYS A 197 44.28 22.28 -40.74
N ALA A 198 45.10 22.36 -41.78
CA ALA A 198 45.50 23.63 -42.36
C ALA A 198 44.35 24.28 -43.16
N ILE A 199 44.16 25.58 -42.97
CA ILE A 199 43.26 26.39 -43.78
C ILE A 199 44.04 26.89 -45.00
N LYS A 200 43.61 26.52 -46.22
CA LYS A 200 44.37 26.82 -47.45
C LYS A 200 44.54 28.33 -47.72
N ASN A 201 43.55 29.14 -47.35
CA ASN A 201 43.58 30.60 -47.57
C ASN A 201 43.27 31.36 -46.28
N ALA A 202 44.19 31.27 -45.32
CA ALA A 202 44.03 31.82 -43.96
C ALA A 202 43.83 33.34 -43.94
N THR A 203 44.45 34.09 -44.87
CA THR A 203 44.33 35.55 -44.95
C THR A 203 42.91 35.98 -45.31
N ALA A 204 42.34 35.43 -46.40
CA ALA A 204 40.96 35.73 -46.81
C ALA A 204 39.92 35.20 -45.80
N PHE A 205 40.22 34.09 -45.13
CA PHE A 205 39.39 33.55 -44.05
C PHE A 205 39.38 34.47 -42.82
N GLY A 206 40.53 35.04 -42.44
CA GLY A 206 40.65 36.03 -41.37
C GLY A 206 39.91 37.32 -41.68
N GLU A 207 40.02 37.84 -42.91
CA GLU A 207 39.32 39.06 -43.37
C GLU A 207 37.79 38.92 -43.35
N LYS A 208 37.26 37.70 -43.51
CA LYS A 208 35.82 37.39 -43.43
C LYS A 208 35.33 37.14 -41.99
N GLY A 209 36.14 37.39 -40.97
CA GLY A 209 35.77 37.18 -39.56
C GLY A 209 35.94 35.75 -39.07
N GLY A 210 36.73 34.93 -39.76
CA GLY A 210 37.04 33.56 -39.37
C GLY A 210 35.82 32.63 -39.37
N PHE A 211 35.82 31.61 -38.49
CA PHE A 211 34.74 30.63 -38.41
C PHE A 211 33.37 31.25 -38.11
N ALA A 212 33.34 32.32 -37.32
CA ALA A 212 32.09 32.99 -36.93
C ALA A 212 31.42 33.73 -38.10
N GLY A 213 32.20 34.21 -39.08
CA GLY A 213 31.68 34.89 -40.28
C GLY A 213 31.54 33.99 -41.51
N ALA A 214 32.28 32.88 -41.56
CA ALA A 214 32.29 31.95 -42.70
C ALA A 214 31.24 30.83 -42.61
N LEU A 215 30.77 30.48 -41.40
CA LEU A 215 29.79 29.43 -41.18
C LEU A 215 28.43 30.02 -40.78
N PHE A 216 27.41 29.73 -41.58
CA PHE A 216 26.02 30.01 -41.27
C PHE A 216 25.41 28.82 -40.54
N SER A 217 25.46 28.82 -39.22
CA SER A 217 24.83 27.77 -38.40
C SER A 217 23.30 27.86 -38.42
N LEU A 218 22.63 26.73 -38.28
CA LEU A 218 21.19 26.72 -38.02
C LEU A 218 20.90 27.44 -36.68
N PRO A 219 19.89 28.32 -36.62
CA PRO A 219 19.50 28.98 -35.37
C PRO A 219 18.78 27.97 -34.46
N LEU A 220 19.52 27.37 -33.53
CA LEU A 220 18.98 26.36 -32.60
C LEU A 220 18.45 26.95 -31.29
N GLN A 221 18.73 28.24 -31.01
CA GLN A 221 18.43 28.89 -29.73
C GLN A 221 16.93 28.91 -29.41
N GLU A 222 16.09 29.26 -30.40
CA GLU A 222 14.63 29.30 -30.20
C GLU A 222 14.06 27.90 -29.95
N ILE A 223 14.55 26.90 -30.68
CA ILE A 223 14.15 25.49 -30.51
C ILE A 223 14.56 24.99 -29.13
N ALA A 224 15.79 25.28 -28.69
CA ALA A 224 16.30 24.90 -27.38
C ALA A 224 15.47 25.56 -26.25
N ALA A 225 15.09 26.83 -26.40
CA ALA A 225 14.24 27.51 -25.44
C ALA A 225 12.83 26.88 -25.34
N VAL A 226 12.24 26.51 -26.49
CA VAL A 226 10.95 25.79 -26.50
C VAL A 226 11.06 24.44 -25.82
N ILE A 227 12.13 23.68 -26.07
CA ILE A 227 12.38 22.38 -25.39
C ILE A 227 12.47 22.56 -23.88
N GLN A 228 13.19 23.56 -23.38
CA GLN A 228 13.27 23.85 -21.95
C GLN A 228 11.90 24.10 -21.33
N GLN A 229 11.05 24.89 -21.99
CA GLN A 229 9.69 25.15 -21.51
C GLN A 229 8.80 23.89 -21.52
N LEU A 230 8.95 23.04 -22.53
CA LEU A 230 8.21 21.77 -22.61
C LEU A 230 8.66 20.78 -21.53
N GLU A 231 9.95 20.69 -21.19
CA GLU A 231 10.42 19.87 -20.06
C GLU A 231 9.89 20.39 -18.71
N VAL A 232 9.80 21.71 -18.54
CA VAL A 232 9.15 22.30 -17.35
C VAL A 232 7.67 21.91 -17.29
N ARG A 233 6.91 22.07 -18.38
CA ARG A 233 5.48 21.71 -18.41
C ARG A 233 5.27 20.21 -18.17
N LYS A 234 6.11 19.35 -18.75
CA LYS A 234 6.11 17.89 -18.50
C LYS A 234 6.29 17.55 -17.02
N SER A 235 7.20 18.24 -16.33
CA SER A 235 7.40 18.08 -14.89
C SER A 235 6.14 18.49 -14.10
N ILE A 236 5.53 19.62 -14.46
CA ILE A 236 4.29 20.11 -13.84
C ILE A 236 3.15 19.09 -14.02
N ILE A 237 2.90 18.61 -15.24
CA ILE A 237 1.84 17.63 -15.52
C ILE A 237 2.06 16.33 -14.73
N LYS A 238 3.31 15.86 -14.64
CA LYS A 238 3.61 14.68 -13.81
C LYS A 238 3.24 14.92 -12.34
N ASN A 239 3.55 16.09 -11.80
CA ASN A 239 3.18 16.45 -10.43
C ASN A 239 1.66 16.57 -10.25
N GLU A 240 0.95 17.18 -11.21
CA GLU A 240 -0.52 17.21 -11.23
C GLU A 240 -1.10 15.77 -11.19
N ILE A 241 -0.55 14.83 -11.96
CA ILE A 241 -0.97 13.41 -11.92
C ILE A 241 -0.73 12.80 -10.53
N TYR A 242 0.41 13.08 -9.89
CA TYR A 242 0.68 12.57 -8.53
C TYR A 242 -0.25 13.16 -7.48
N GLU A 243 -0.56 14.45 -7.59
CA GLU A 243 -1.53 15.12 -6.72
C GLU A 243 -2.94 14.54 -6.89
N ILE A 244 -3.38 14.33 -8.14
CA ILE A 244 -4.69 13.74 -8.46
C ILE A 244 -4.78 12.29 -7.99
N THR A 245 -3.74 11.47 -8.26
CA THR A 245 -3.71 10.06 -7.86
C THR A 245 -3.43 9.88 -6.36
N GLY A 246 -3.10 10.94 -5.62
CA GLY A 246 -2.87 10.89 -4.19
C GLY A 246 -1.60 10.12 -3.77
N ILE A 247 -0.71 9.76 -4.70
CA ILE A 247 0.59 9.14 -4.39
C ILE A 247 1.50 10.22 -3.81
N SER A 248 1.71 10.19 -2.49
CA SER A 248 2.55 11.17 -1.78
C SER A 248 4.04 11.00 -2.10
N ASP A 249 4.79 12.12 -2.10
CA ASP A 249 6.26 12.16 -2.18
C ASP A 249 6.97 11.19 -1.22
N LEU A 250 6.36 10.86 -0.07
CA LEU A 250 6.91 9.95 0.93
C LEU A 250 7.09 8.51 0.41
N GLN A 251 6.17 8.02 -0.44
CA GLN A 251 6.30 6.69 -1.04
C GLN A 251 7.43 6.58 -2.07
N ARG A 252 8.03 7.71 -2.44
CA ARG A 252 9.08 7.81 -3.46
C ARG A 252 10.48 7.92 -2.85
N GLY A 253 10.60 7.89 -1.51
CA GLY A 253 11.87 7.97 -0.80
C GLY A 253 12.50 9.37 -0.75
N ASP A 254 11.82 10.39 -1.28
CA ASP A 254 12.29 11.79 -1.23
C ASP A 254 12.02 12.37 0.18
N SER A 255 12.95 12.12 1.10
CA SER A 255 12.94 12.79 2.40
C SER A 255 13.58 14.18 2.26
N ASN A 256 12.83 15.23 2.57
CA ASN A 256 13.41 16.56 2.68
C ASN A 256 14.18 16.63 4.01
N ALA A 257 15.51 16.71 3.94
CA ALA A 257 16.40 16.65 5.11
C ALA A 257 16.19 17.78 6.15
N GLN A 258 15.38 18.80 5.83
CA GLN A 258 15.00 19.87 6.76
C GLN A 258 13.65 19.66 7.46
N GLU A 259 12.91 18.59 7.12
CA GLU A 259 11.65 18.30 7.78
C GLU A 259 11.84 17.65 9.16
N THR A 260 11.12 18.17 10.15
CA THR A 260 11.13 17.62 11.51
C THR A 260 10.57 16.19 11.53
N ALA A 261 11.08 15.34 12.44
CA ALA A 261 10.60 13.96 12.60
C ALA A 261 9.08 13.89 12.83
N THR A 262 8.49 14.90 13.49
CA THR A 262 7.05 15.02 13.67
C THR A 262 6.33 15.33 12.35
N ALA A 263 6.86 16.21 11.50
CA ALA A 263 6.30 16.50 10.18
C ALA A 263 6.40 15.28 9.23
N GLN A 264 7.50 14.53 9.27
CA GLN A 264 7.66 13.26 8.54
C GLN A 264 6.65 12.20 9.00
N ARG A 265 6.42 12.08 10.31
CA ARG A 265 5.39 11.19 10.87
C ARG A 265 3.97 11.60 10.50
N LEU A 266 3.67 12.89 10.54
CA LEU A 266 2.38 13.43 10.10
C LEU A 266 2.17 13.16 8.60
N LYS A 267 3.20 13.37 7.77
CA LYS A 267 3.14 13.04 6.33
C LYS A 267 2.98 11.54 6.09
N GLY A 268 3.62 10.69 6.91
CA GLY A 268 3.41 9.24 6.90
C GLY A 268 1.98 8.83 7.21
N SER A 269 1.38 9.43 8.23
CA SER A 269 -0.03 9.16 8.57
C SER A 269 -1.00 9.69 7.52
N TYR A 270 -0.76 10.87 6.92
CA TYR A 270 -1.56 11.38 5.80
C TYR A 270 -1.40 10.58 4.51
N GLY A 271 -0.22 10.01 4.25
CA GLY A 271 0.02 9.09 3.13
C GLY A 271 -0.81 7.80 3.26
N ALA A 272 -0.86 7.23 4.46
CA ALA A 272 -1.69 6.05 4.75
C ALA A 272 -3.20 6.33 4.59
N ILE A 273 -3.68 7.51 5.00
CA ILE A 273 -5.09 7.92 4.82
C ILE A 273 -5.47 8.02 3.33
N ARG A 274 -4.54 8.43 2.46
CA ARG A 274 -4.80 8.53 1.00
C ARG A 274 -4.79 7.19 0.29
N LEU A 275 -4.09 6.19 0.84
CA LEU A 275 -4.09 4.82 0.34
C LEU A 275 -5.27 4.00 0.83
N ARG A 276 -5.91 4.45 1.93
CA ARG A 276 -7.03 3.77 2.56
C ARG A 276 -8.18 3.43 1.58
N PRO A 277 -8.65 4.34 0.70
CA PRO A 277 -9.71 4.01 -0.27
C PRO A 277 -9.31 2.93 -1.29
N ARG A 278 -8.00 2.73 -1.54
CA ARG A 278 -7.52 1.63 -2.40
C ARG A 278 -7.34 0.32 -1.62
N ARG A 279 -7.08 0.42 -0.31
CA ARG A 279 -6.75 -0.71 0.54
C ARG A 279 -7.99 -1.38 1.11
N GLU A 280 -8.94 -0.61 1.64
CA GLU A 280 -10.14 -1.16 2.28
C GLU A 280 -10.95 -2.06 1.35
N PRO A 281 -11.25 -1.68 0.08
CA PRO A 281 -11.97 -2.57 -0.83
C PRO A 281 -11.20 -3.87 -1.13
N MET A 282 -9.86 -3.83 -1.11
CA MET A 282 -9.03 -5.03 -1.28
C MET A 282 -9.09 -5.93 -0.04
N GLU A 283 -9.00 -5.33 1.15
CA GLU A 283 -9.15 -6.05 2.43
C GLU A 283 -10.53 -6.72 2.51
N GLU A 284 -11.59 -6.00 2.16
CA GLU A 284 -12.96 -6.52 2.08
C GLU A 284 -13.07 -7.65 1.06
N PHE A 285 -12.56 -7.46 -0.16
CA PHE A 285 -12.59 -8.48 -1.22
C PHE A 285 -11.89 -9.78 -0.81
N ILE A 286 -10.71 -9.69 -0.20
CA ILE A 286 -9.94 -10.84 0.26
C ILE A 286 -10.66 -11.52 1.44
N ARG A 287 -11.09 -10.74 2.43
CA ARG A 287 -11.83 -11.24 3.61
C ARG A 287 -13.08 -11.99 3.18
N ASP A 288 -13.89 -11.40 2.32
CA ASP A 288 -15.16 -11.99 1.89
C ASP A 288 -14.92 -13.22 0.99
N SER A 289 -13.84 -13.23 0.20
CA SER A 289 -13.40 -14.43 -0.52
C SER A 289 -13.09 -15.59 0.44
N TYR A 290 -12.31 -15.34 1.49
CA TYR A 290 -11.98 -16.37 2.49
C TYR A 290 -13.19 -16.81 3.30
N ARG A 291 -14.14 -15.91 3.60
CA ARG A 291 -15.40 -16.26 4.26
C ARG A 291 -16.21 -17.24 3.42
N ILE A 292 -16.41 -16.96 2.13
CA ILE A 292 -17.11 -17.86 1.21
C ILE A 292 -16.38 -19.20 1.11
N MET A 293 -15.05 -19.19 1.04
CA MET A 293 -14.27 -20.44 1.02
C MET A 293 -14.43 -21.24 2.32
N GLY A 294 -14.39 -20.58 3.47
CA GLY A 294 -14.58 -21.21 4.78
C GLY A 294 -15.98 -21.79 4.93
N GLU A 295 -17.00 -21.07 4.45
CA GLU A 295 -18.40 -21.51 4.43
C GLU A 295 -18.54 -22.82 3.64
N ILE A 296 -18.00 -22.85 2.42
CA ILE A 296 -18.00 -24.02 1.55
C ILE A 296 -17.26 -25.20 2.21
N ILE A 297 -16.09 -24.95 2.81
CA ILE A 297 -15.32 -26.00 3.48
C ILE A 297 -16.12 -26.60 4.63
N ALA A 298 -16.75 -25.76 5.45
CA ALA A 298 -17.45 -26.23 6.64
C ALA A 298 -18.78 -26.94 6.32
N ASP A 299 -19.45 -26.61 5.21
CA ASP A 299 -20.68 -27.30 4.78
C ASP A 299 -20.42 -28.57 3.95
N GLU A 300 -19.53 -28.48 2.95
CA GLU A 300 -19.39 -29.51 1.92
C GLU A 300 -18.25 -30.50 2.19
N PHE A 301 -17.29 -30.19 3.07
CA PHE A 301 -16.15 -31.10 3.28
C PHE A 301 -16.52 -32.24 4.24
N SER A 302 -16.09 -33.45 3.87
CA SER A 302 -16.23 -34.64 4.72
C SER A 302 -15.26 -34.57 5.91
N ALA A 303 -15.67 -35.15 7.04
CA ALA A 303 -14.84 -35.25 8.25
C ALA A 303 -13.47 -35.89 7.95
N THR A 304 -13.46 -36.96 7.13
CA THR A 304 -12.23 -37.62 6.68
C THR A 304 -11.31 -36.70 5.86
N SER A 305 -11.88 -35.85 5.01
CA SER A 305 -11.08 -34.88 4.24
C SER A 305 -10.51 -33.78 5.14
N LEU A 306 -11.31 -33.27 6.09
CA LEU A 306 -10.85 -32.29 7.09
C LEU A 306 -9.74 -32.86 7.98
N GLN A 307 -9.86 -34.12 8.40
CA GLN A 307 -8.81 -34.81 9.16
C GLN A 307 -7.51 -34.93 8.35
N LYS A 308 -7.60 -35.30 7.08
CA LYS A 308 -6.43 -35.37 6.19
C LYS A 308 -5.80 -33.99 5.94
N LEU A 309 -6.60 -32.92 5.88
CA LEU A 309 -6.12 -31.56 5.64
C LEU A 309 -5.48 -30.93 6.88
N THR A 310 -6.08 -31.13 8.06
CA THR A 310 -5.67 -30.47 9.30
C THR A 310 -4.75 -31.33 10.17
N GLY A 311 -4.74 -32.65 9.97
CA GLY A 311 -4.09 -33.62 10.86
C GLY A 311 -4.79 -33.82 12.19
N ILE A 312 -5.95 -33.19 12.40
CA ILE A 312 -6.75 -33.26 13.63
C ILE A 312 -7.97 -34.14 13.34
N GLU A 313 -8.28 -35.08 14.23
CA GLU A 313 -9.53 -35.86 14.13
C GLU A 313 -10.70 -34.99 14.57
N PRO A 314 -11.60 -34.57 13.65
CA PRO A 314 -12.76 -33.77 14.04
C PRO A 314 -13.77 -34.68 14.74
N ASP A 315 -14.07 -34.39 15.99
CA ASP A 315 -15.11 -35.11 16.71
C ASP A 315 -16.52 -34.75 16.14
N PRO A 316 -17.55 -35.58 16.42
CA PRO A 316 -18.89 -35.33 15.91
C PRO A 316 -19.48 -33.98 16.33
N GLU A 317 -19.09 -33.47 17.51
CA GLU A 317 -19.55 -32.18 18.04
C GLU A 317 -18.93 -31.01 17.27
N CYS A 318 -17.65 -31.10 16.90
CA CYS A 318 -16.98 -30.15 16.00
C CYS A 318 -17.62 -30.16 14.61
N MET A 319 -17.95 -31.33 14.07
CA MET A 319 -18.62 -31.43 12.77
C MET A 319 -20.04 -30.84 12.80
N GLU A 320 -20.78 -31.04 13.90
CA GLU A 320 -22.09 -30.44 14.09
C GLU A 320 -21.97 -28.91 14.25
N LEU A 321 -20.99 -28.42 15.00
CA LEU A 321 -20.68 -27.00 15.15
C LEU A 321 -20.35 -26.35 13.80
N LEU A 322 -19.52 -26.98 12.98
CA LEU A 322 -19.15 -26.48 11.65
C LEU A 322 -20.37 -26.34 10.73
N ARG A 323 -21.34 -27.26 10.84
CA ARG A 323 -22.56 -27.31 10.02
C ARG A 323 -23.73 -26.50 10.58
N ASN A 324 -23.63 -26.07 11.83
CA ASN A 324 -24.67 -25.26 12.46
C ASN A 324 -24.49 -23.78 12.08
N ASP A 325 -25.28 -23.36 11.11
CA ASP A 325 -25.40 -21.99 10.57
C ASP A 325 -25.52 -20.92 11.68
N GLN A 326 -26.14 -21.24 12.83
CA GLN A 326 -26.37 -20.30 13.93
C GLN A 326 -25.11 -19.92 14.74
N MET A 327 -23.98 -20.63 14.56
CA MET A 327 -22.72 -20.36 15.28
C MET A 327 -21.57 -19.88 14.37
N ARG A 328 -21.84 -19.62 13.07
CA ARG A 328 -20.84 -19.09 12.11
C ARG A 328 -20.59 -17.58 12.21
N ASP A 329 -20.91 -16.96 13.35
CA ASP A 329 -20.56 -15.56 13.68
C ASP A 329 -19.04 -15.35 13.96
N PHE A 330 -18.17 -16.26 13.51
CA PHE A 330 -16.73 -16.01 13.53
C PHE A 330 -16.39 -14.92 12.52
N ARG A 331 -16.23 -13.70 13.03
CA ARG A 331 -15.74 -12.56 12.24
C ARG A 331 -14.29 -12.80 11.88
N ILE A 332 -14.04 -13.44 10.73
CA ILE A 332 -12.72 -13.43 10.10
C ILE A 332 -12.43 -11.98 9.74
N ASP A 333 -11.44 -11.39 10.41
CA ASP A 333 -10.87 -10.08 10.09
C ASP A 333 -9.46 -10.29 9.55
N ILE A 334 -9.14 -9.62 8.44
CA ILE A 334 -7.83 -9.73 7.79
C ILE A 334 -7.21 -8.34 7.86
N GLU A 335 -6.40 -8.11 8.87
CA GLU A 335 -5.62 -6.89 9.01
C GLU A 335 -4.21 -7.13 8.46
N THR A 336 -3.73 -6.24 7.59
CA THR A 336 -2.33 -6.29 7.14
C THR A 336 -1.42 -5.62 8.18
N ASP A 337 -0.30 -6.28 8.53
CA ASP A 337 0.73 -5.80 9.49
C ASP A 337 1.20 -4.35 9.26
N SER A 338 1.08 -3.83 8.02
CA SER A 338 1.46 -2.46 7.68
C SER A 338 0.55 -1.37 8.28
N THR A 339 -0.60 -1.74 8.86
CA THR A 339 -1.47 -0.83 9.64
C THR A 339 -1.05 -0.71 11.10
N VAL A 340 -0.16 -1.59 11.56
CA VAL A 340 0.21 -1.71 12.97
C VAL A 340 1.32 -0.73 13.32
N GLN A 341 2.25 -0.41 12.42
CA GLN A 341 3.38 0.51 12.73
C GLN A 341 2.98 1.92 13.20
N PRO A 342 1.98 2.61 12.60
CA PRO A 342 1.55 3.91 13.11
C PRO A 342 0.93 3.80 14.52
N ASN A 343 0.24 2.70 14.80
CA ASN A 343 -0.41 2.47 16.08
C ASN A 343 0.58 2.01 17.15
N GLU A 344 1.47 1.07 16.86
CA GLU A 344 2.51 0.60 17.78
C GLU A 344 3.45 1.72 18.21
N ILE A 345 3.89 2.58 17.29
CA ILE A 345 4.75 3.72 17.66
C ILE A 345 3.96 4.72 18.50
N THR A 346 2.69 4.97 18.16
CA THR A 346 1.82 5.86 18.95
C THR A 346 1.57 5.30 20.34
N ASP A 347 1.35 4.00 20.46
CA ASP A 347 1.08 3.33 21.73
C ASP A 347 2.36 3.21 22.57
N GLN A 348 3.51 2.96 21.95
CA GLN A 348 4.83 3.07 22.60
C GLN A 348 5.10 4.49 23.08
N GLN A 349 4.78 5.52 22.30
CA GLN A 349 4.95 6.92 22.72
C GLN A 349 4.04 7.29 23.88
N LYS A 350 2.75 6.90 23.80
CA LYS A 350 1.82 7.08 24.91
C LYS A 350 2.33 6.37 26.16
N ALA A 351 2.86 5.16 26.05
CA ALA A 351 3.42 4.41 27.17
C ALA A 351 4.67 5.08 27.79
N VAL A 352 5.55 5.65 26.95
CA VAL A 352 6.72 6.43 27.41
C VAL A 352 6.29 7.72 28.10
N GLU A 353 5.34 8.45 27.53
CA GLU A 353 4.80 9.69 28.10
C GLU A 353 4.11 9.43 29.45
N TYR A 354 3.29 8.39 29.52
CA TYR A 354 2.68 7.90 30.77
C TYR A 354 3.73 7.61 31.84
N SER A 355 4.76 6.83 31.47
CA SER A 355 5.82 6.43 32.39
C SER A 355 6.59 7.65 32.92
N GLN A 356 6.82 8.66 32.07
CA GLN A 356 7.48 9.91 32.47
C GLN A 356 6.62 10.74 33.42
N VAL A 357 5.33 10.88 33.15
CA VAL A 357 4.40 11.63 34.01
C VAL A 357 4.26 10.96 35.38
N VAL A 358 4.07 9.64 35.42
CA VAL A 358 4.00 8.87 36.67
C VAL A 358 5.32 8.95 37.45
N SER A 359 6.47 8.82 36.76
CA SER A 359 7.79 8.95 37.38
C SER A 359 8.02 10.34 37.97
N ASN A 360 7.58 11.40 37.30
CA ASN A 360 7.66 12.77 37.80
C ASN A 360 6.77 12.97 39.05
N ILE A 361 5.54 12.45 39.04
CA ILE A 361 4.63 12.53 40.19
C ILE A 361 5.23 11.79 41.39
N LEU A 362 5.84 10.62 41.20
CA LEU A 362 6.43 9.85 42.30
C LEU A 362 7.74 10.47 42.83
N SER A 363 8.64 10.88 41.93
CA SER A 363 9.93 11.46 42.30
C SER A 363 9.81 12.81 43.02
N GLN A 364 8.86 13.65 42.62
CA GLN A 364 8.63 14.95 43.26
C GLN A 364 7.55 14.89 44.35
N GLY A 365 6.61 13.96 44.25
CA GLY A 365 5.50 13.83 45.19
C GLY A 365 5.90 13.28 46.55
N ILE A 366 6.81 12.29 46.60
CA ILE A 366 7.24 11.68 47.88
C ILE A 366 7.89 12.72 48.83
N PRO A 367 8.86 13.54 48.40
CA PRO A 367 9.40 14.62 49.24
C PRO A 367 8.36 15.69 49.61
N ALA A 368 7.42 15.97 48.70
CA ALA A 368 6.40 16.97 48.94
C ALA A 368 5.36 16.52 49.98
N ILE A 369 5.05 15.22 50.06
CA ILE A 369 4.23 14.64 51.14
C ILE A 369 4.93 14.76 52.50
N GLN A 370 6.25 14.56 52.54
CA GLN A 370 7.03 14.73 53.78
C GLN A 370 7.03 16.18 54.29
N ALA A 371 7.00 17.16 53.38
CA ALA A 371 6.94 18.57 53.73
C ALA A 371 5.51 19.05 54.03
N PHE A 372 4.52 18.54 53.29
CA PHE A 372 3.11 18.94 53.37
C PHE A 372 2.18 17.73 53.28
N PRO A 373 1.95 17.00 54.39
CA PRO A 373 1.15 15.76 54.38
C PRO A 373 -0.25 15.89 53.78
N GLN A 374 -0.83 17.09 53.84
CA GLN A 374 -2.14 17.44 53.30
C GLN A 374 -2.27 17.36 51.77
N ILE A 375 -1.16 17.30 51.00
CA ILE A 375 -1.22 17.20 49.54
C ILE A 375 -1.33 15.75 49.02
N ALA A 376 -1.17 14.76 49.90
CA ALA A 376 -1.21 13.35 49.54
C ALA A 376 -2.49 12.94 48.79
N PRO A 377 -3.72 13.37 49.19
CA PRO A 377 -4.94 13.03 48.46
C PRO A 377 -4.97 13.62 47.04
N PHE A 378 -4.39 14.79 46.83
CA PHE A 378 -4.31 15.43 45.52
C PHE A 378 -3.36 14.70 44.57
N LEU A 379 -2.21 14.24 45.08
CA LEU A 379 -1.26 13.43 44.30
C LEU A 379 -1.84 12.07 43.93
N ALA A 380 -2.56 11.43 44.85
CA ALA A 380 -3.25 10.17 44.60
C ALA A 380 -4.33 10.31 43.50
N GLU A 381 -5.17 11.36 43.55
CA GLU A 381 -6.17 11.59 42.51
C GLU A 381 -5.54 11.99 41.16
N SER A 382 -4.42 12.70 41.17
CA SER A 382 -3.67 13.03 39.95
C SER A 382 -3.13 11.77 39.26
N LEU A 383 -2.61 10.80 40.03
CA LEU A 383 -2.14 9.53 39.51
C LEU A 383 -3.30 8.69 38.96
N LYS A 384 -4.46 8.65 39.66
CA LYS A 384 -5.69 8.01 39.19
C LYS A 384 -6.21 8.66 37.89
N PHE A 385 -6.14 9.99 37.78
CA PHE A 385 -6.55 10.73 36.60
C PHE A 385 -5.69 10.38 35.36
N VAL A 386 -4.36 10.34 35.53
CA VAL A 386 -3.43 9.97 34.44
C VAL A 386 -3.62 8.50 34.05
N ALA A 387 -3.79 7.60 35.02
CA ALA A 387 -4.05 6.18 34.77
C ALA A 387 -5.34 5.92 33.99
N ARG A 388 -6.44 6.60 34.32
CA ARG A 388 -7.74 6.42 33.63
C ARG A 388 -7.71 6.77 32.14
N GLN A 389 -6.75 7.59 31.71
CA GLN A 389 -6.56 7.94 30.30
C GLN A 389 -5.89 6.81 29.50
N PHE A 390 -5.39 5.77 30.16
CA PHE A 390 -4.73 4.63 29.56
C PHE A 390 -5.56 3.36 29.78
N LYS A 391 -5.99 2.68 28.71
CA LYS A 391 -6.60 1.34 28.79
C LYS A 391 -5.52 0.29 29.07
N ALA A 392 -4.95 0.31 30.26
CA ALA A 392 -4.00 -0.70 30.71
C ALA A 392 -4.75 -1.92 31.25
N GLY A 393 -4.28 -3.14 30.96
CA GLY A 393 -4.92 -4.37 31.45
C GLY A 393 -4.99 -4.44 32.99
N ARG A 394 -5.90 -5.29 33.52
CA ARG A 394 -6.21 -5.41 34.96
C ARG A 394 -5.00 -5.42 35.91
N GLN A 395 -3.89 -6.03 35.50
CA GLN A 395 -2.67 -6.09 36.32
C GLN A 395 -2.04 -4.71 36.63
N LEU A 396 -2.12 -3.74 35.71
CA LEU A 396 -1.61 -2.39 35.94
C LEU A 396 -2.58 -1.57 36.82
N GLU A 397 -3.89 -1.79 36.68
CA GLU A 397 -4.92 -1.18 37.54
C GLU A 397 -4.75 -1.61 39.00
N ASP A 398 -4.42 -2.88 39.25
CA ASP A 398 -4.16 -3.42 40.59
C ASP A 398 -2.92 -2.78 41.24
N GLN A 399 -1.82 -2.64 40.48
CA GLN A 399 -0.58 -2.02 40.98
C GLN A 399 -0.73 -0.52 41.24
N LEU A 400 -1.50 0.18 40.41
CA LEU A 400 -1.81 1.60 40.59
C LEU A 400 -2.64 1.86 41.83
N THR A 401 -3.63 1.00 42.11
CA THR A 401 -4.46 1.10 43.32
C THR A 401 -3.59 0.96 44.57
N GLN A 402 -2.71 -0.04 44.61
CA GLN A 402 -1.76 -0.24 45.71
C GLN A 402 -0.82 0.97 45.93
N LEU A 403 -0.37 1.58 44.84
CA LEU A 403 0.49 2.76 44.89
C LEU A 403 -0.26 3.99 45.43
N THR A 404 -1.50 4.21 45.02
CA THR A 404 -2.32 5.32 45.51
C THR A 404 -2.69 5.16 46.98
N ASP A 405 -2.99 3.94 47.41
CA ASP A 405 -3.28 3.63 48.82
C ASP A 405 -2.06 3.89 49.69
N SER A 406 -0.86 3.59 49.19
CA SER A 406 0.41 3.86 49.89
C SER A 406 0.66 5.36 50.06
N ILE A 407 0.33 6.17 49.05
CA ILE A 407 0.43 7.65 49.11
C ILE A 407 -0.53 8.22 50.17
N GLU A 408 -1.78 7.75 50.20
CA GLU A 408 -2.78 8.18 51.17
C GLU A 408 -2.40 7.77 52.61
N GLN A 409 -1.85 6.56 52.80
CA GLN A 409 -1.34 6.10 54.11
C GLN A 409 -0.15 6.92 54.61
N MET A 410 0.79 7.28 53.73
CA MET A 410 1.93 8.13 54.10
C MET A 410 1.49 9.52 54.59
N GLY A 411 0.47 10.12 53.96
CA GLY A 411 -0.10 11.40 54.39
C GLY A 411 -0.81 11.31 55.75
N GLN A 412 -1.46 10.17 56.04
CA GLN A 412 -2.18 9.95 57.30
C GLN A 412 -1.24 9.67 58.48
N GLN A 413 -0.07 9.06 58.25
CA GLN A 413 0.90 8.74 59.32
C GLN A 413 1.61 9.97 59.91
N GLN A 414 1.63 11.12 59.22
CA GLN A 414 2.27 12.35 59.72
C GLN A 414 1.31 13.36 60.36
N GLN A 415 0.01 13.07 60.42
CA GLN A 415 -0.97 13.91 61.11
C GLN A 415 -1.12 13.48 62.58
N GLN A 416 -0.23 13.95 63.45
CA GLN A 416 -0.52 14.15 64.88
C GLN A 416 -0.12 15.56 65.34
N PRO A 417 -0.87 16.17 66.29
CA PRO A 417 -1.02 17.62 66.36
C PRO A 417 -0.16 18.26 67.47
N GLY A 418 0.52 19.36 67.16
CA GLY A 418 1.24 20.19 68.12
C GLY A 418 1.10 21.67 67.79
N GLN A 419 0.20 22.33 68.53
CA GLN A 419 0.19 23.70 69.10
C GLN A 419 1.04 24.81 68.46
N GLU A 420 0.68 26.10 68.43
CA GLU A 420 -0.45 26.91 68.90
C GLU A 420 -0.25 28.30 68.24
N GLN A 421 -1.33 28.93 67.81
CA GLN A 421 -1.34 30.31 67.32
C GLN A 421 -1.08 31.31 68.45
N GLN A 422 -0.12 32.24 68.26
CA GLN A 422 -0.17 33.55 68.91
C GLN A 422 0.20 34.71 67.98
N ASN A 423 -0.79 35.61 67.90
CA ASN A 423 -0.75 37.07 67.75
C ASN A 423 -0.15 37.71 66.48
N PRO A 424 -0.99 38.24 65.56
CA PRO A 424 -0.57 38.88 64.32
C PRO A 424 -0.44 40.39 64.48
N GLU A 425 0.74 40.91 64.83
CA GLU A 425 1.01 42.34 64.57
C GLU A 425 2.49 42.75 64.48
N ALA A 426 3.45 41.80 64.61
CA ALA A 426 4.87 42.05 64.37
C ALA A 426 5.46 41.28 63.16
N GLN A 427 4.63 40.60 62.36
CA GLN A 427 5.08 39.67 61.31
C GLN A 427 5.12 40.29 59.90
N GLN A 428 4.43 41.41 59.66
CA GLN A 428 4.32 41.98 58.31
C GLN A 428 5.60 42.67 57.80
N GLN A 429 6.42 43.23 58.70
CA GLN A 429 7.72 43.82 58.31
C GLN A 429 8.86 42.80 58.21
N ALA A 430 8.83 41.74 59.02
CA ALA A 430 9.79 40.64 58.91
C ALA A 430 9.52 39.75 57.68
N MET A 431 8.25 39.55 57.32
CA MET A 431 7.86 38.77 56.13
C MET A 431 8.25 39.47 54.83
N ALA A 432 8.20 40.81 54.76
CA ALA A 432 8.65 41.56 53.58
C ALA A 432 10.15 41.39 53.30
N GLN A 433 11.02 41.47 54.33
CA GLN A 433 12.46 41.24 54.16
C GLN A 433 12.83 39.77 53.94
N GLN A 434 12.10 38.83 54.54
CA GLN A 434 12.31 37.40 54.33
C GLN A 434 11.85 36.95 52.93
N GLN A 435 10.77 37.54 52.40
CA GLN A 435 10.25 37.26 51.08
C GLN A 435 11.15 37.84 49.97
N GLU A 436 11.80 38.98 50.22
CA GLU A 436 12.78 39.55 49.29
C GLU A 436 14.08 38.73 49.26
N GLY A 437 14.54 38.20 50.41
CA GLY A 437 15.67 37.27 50.49
C GLY A 437 15.40 35.92 49.82
N MET A 438 14.19 35.35 49.99
CA MET A 438 13.78 34.13 49.29
C MET A 438 13.59 34.37 47.79
N MET A 439 13.01 35.49 47.36
CA MET A 439 12.89 35.79 45.92
C MET A 439 14.26 35.99 45.28
N ALA A 440 15.20 36.66 45.94
CA ALA A 440 16.57 36.79 45.42
C ALA A 440 17.30 35.43 45.32
N GLN A 441 17.09 34.54 46.29
CA GLN A 441 17.69 33.19 46.27
C GLN A 441 17.02 32.28 45.23
N ALA A 442 15.69 32.35 45.10
CA ALA A 442 14.92 31.64 44.08
C ALA A 442 15.22 32.16 42.67
N GLU A 443 15.42 33.46 42.49
CA GLU A 443 15.81 34.05 41.21
C GLU A 443 17.24 33.65 40.83
N MET A 444 18.15 33.57 41.81
CA MET A 444 19.51 33.08 41.58
C MET A 444 19.51 31.59 41.22
N GLN A 445 18.66 30.77 41.86
CA GLN A 445 18.50 29.35 41.56
C GLN A 445 17.84 29.12 40.20
N MET A 446 16.80 29.89 39.87
CA MET A 446 16.17 29.92 38.54
C MET A 446 17.16 30.35 37.45
N LYS A 447 18.00 31.37 37.70
CA LYS A 447 19.05 31.76 36.75
C LYS A 447 20.13 30.70 36.59
N GLN A 448 20.52 30.00 37.66
CA GLN A 448 21.44 28.85 37.56
C GLN A 448 20.83 27.70 36.76
N GLN A 449 19.54 27.41 36.99
CA GLN A 449 18.83 26.36 36.29
C GLN A 449 18.59 26.71 34.82
N ASP A 450 18.21 27.96 34.51
CA ASP A 450 18.05 28.47 33.15
C ASP A 450 19.38 28.48 32.38
N MET A 451 20.49 28.80 33.07
CA MET A 451 21.82 28.72 32.46
C MET A 451 22.28 27.26 32.25
N ALA A 452 21.96 26.35 33.16
CA ALA A 452 22.23 24.92 33.02
C ALA A 452 21.38 24.29 31.89
N VAL A 453 20.10 24.65 31.79
CA VAL A 453 19.21 24.22 30.71
C VAL A 453 19.71 24.77 29.38
N LYS A 454 20.07 26.06 29.29
CA LYS A 454 20.64 26.64 28.06
C LYS A 454 21.97 25.98 27.66
N ALA A 455 22.83 25.68 28.62
CA ALA A 455 24.07 24.94 28.36
C ALA A 455 23.79 23.51 27.86
N GLN A 456 22.84 22.81 28.48
CA GLN A 456 22.43 21.46 28.09
C GLN A 456 21.74 21.44 26.71
N THR A 457 20.87 22.42 26.41
CA THR A 457 20.22 22.57 25.10
C THR A 457 21.25 22.91 24.01
N ALA A 458 22.25 23.74 24.32
CA ALA A 458 23.34 24.02 23.39
C ALA A 458 24.22 22.77 23.12
N GLN A 459 24.49 21.98 24.16
CA GLN A 459 25.23 20.72 24.04
C GLN A 459 24.45 19.69 23.22
N MET A 460 23.15 19.53 23.50
CA MET A 460 22.27 18.62 22.78
C MET A 460 22.13 19.02 21.31
N ASN A 461 21.92 20.31 21.02
CA ASN A 461 21.84 20.81 19.64
C ASN A 461 23.13 20.57 18.85
N ASN A 462 24.30 20.72 19.48
CA ASN A 462 25.58 20.43 18.83
C ASN A 462 25.78 18.93 18.61
N GLN A 463 25.35 18.09 19.55
CA GLN A 463 25.43 16.64 19.43
C GLN A 463 24.48 16.11 18.35
N THR A 464 23.25 16.62 18.29
CA THR A 464 22.27 16.31 17.23
C THR A 464 22.77 16.77 15.87
N LYS A 465 23.37 17.96 15.75
CA LYS A 465 23.98 18.41 14.49
C LYS A 465 25.13 17.52 14.04
N LEU A 466 25.98 17.07 14.97
CA LEU A 466 27.07 16.15 14.65
C LEU A 466 26.53 14.77 14.20
N GLN A 467 25.46 14.29 14.85
CA GLN A 467 24.83 13.02 14.53
C GLN A 467 24.09 13.06 13.17
N ILE A 468 23.42 14.18 12.84
CA ILE A 468 22.84 14.43 11.52
C ILE A 468 23.94 14.50 10.45
N ALA A 469 25.06 15.16 10.73
CA ALA A 469 26.19 15.23 9.80
C ALA A 469 26.80 13.84 9.55
N GLN A 470 26.94 13.02 10.60
CA GLN A 470 27.40 11.63 10.48
C GLN A 470 26.41 10.76 9.70
N MET A 471 25.11 10.90 9.97
CA MET A 471 24.05 10.16 9.27
C MET A 471 24.02 10.54 7.79
N ASN A 472 24.08 11.83 7.45
CA ASN A 472 24.14 12.29 6.06
C ASN A 472 25.41 11.80 5.32
N ALA A 473 26.54 11.72 6.02
CA ALA A 473 27.76 11.13 5.45
C ALA A 473 27.58 9.63 5.21
N GLN A 474 26.94 8.91 6.13
CA GLN A 474 26.69 7.48 6.00
C GLN A 474 25.66 7.17 4.90
N THR A 475 24.56 7.93 4.81
CA THR A 475 23.59 7.82 3.72
C THR A 475 24.24 8.05 2.37
N LYS A 476 25.11 9.06 2.23
CA LYS A 476 25.87 9.27 0.98
C LYS A 476 26.77 8.09 0.64
N MET A 477 27.43 7.47 1.63
CA MET A 477 28.26 6.28 1.40
C MET A 477 27.42 5.07 0.94
N VAL A 478 26.27 4.83 1.58
CA VAL A 478 25.35 3.77 1.18
C VAL A 478 24.83 4.03 -0.24
N ASP A 479 24.36 5.25 -0.55
CA ASP A 479 23.87 5.61 -1.89
C ASP A 479 24.93 5.39 -2.98
N THR A 480 26.20 5.72 -2.70
CA THR A 480 27.30 5.46 -3.62
C THR A 480 27.60 3.96 -3.76
N GLN A 481 27.48 3.18 -2.69
CA GLN A 481 27.64 1.72 -2.76
C GLN A 481 26.51 1.06 -3.56
N THR A 482 25.26 1.43 -3.28
CA THR A 482 24.09 0.87 -3.98
C THR A 482 24.10 1.24 -5.46
N ARG A 483 24.56 2.46 -5.82
CA ARG A 483 24.78 2.83 -7.22
C ARG A 483 25.88 2.02 -7.90
N ALA A 484 26.99 1.79 -7.21
CA ALA A 484 28.09 0.97 -7.73
C ALA A 484 27.66 -0.50 -7.91
N GLU A 485 26.87 -1.05 -6.99
CA GLU A 485 26.30 -2.39 -7.09
C GLU A 485 25.28 -2.52 -8.23
N ALA A 486 24.39 -1.53 -8.38
CA ALA A 486 23.44 -1.50 -9.49
C ALA A 486 24.12 -1.36 -10.87
N GLU A 487 25.23 -0.60 -10.97
CA GLU A 487 26.05 -0.54 -12.18
C GLU A 487 26.78 -1.86 -12.45
N ALA A 488 27.31 -2.51 -11.41
CA ALA A 488 27.94 -3.82 -11.55
C ALA A 488 26.93 -4.90 -12.03
N GLU A 489 25.70 -4.88 -11.52
CA GLU A 489 24.64 -5.80 -11.91
C GLU A 489 24.15 -5.53 -13.35
N ARG A 490 24.04 -4.26 -13.76
CA ARG A 490 23.76 -3.90 -15.17
C ARG A 490 24.85 -4.38 -16.11
N ASN A 491 26.12 -4.23 -15.72
CA ASN A 491 27.24 -4.71 -16.51
C ASN A 491 27.25 -6.24 -16.61
N ALA A 492 26.99 -6.95 -15.51
CA ALA A 492 26.87 -8.41 -15.51
C ALA A 492 25.71 -8.90 -16.39
N THR A 493 24.56 -8.22 -16.36
CA THR A 493 23.41 -8.55 -17.19
C THR A 493 23.68 -8.30 -18.67
N THR A 494 24.42 -7.23 -18.99
CA THR A 494 24.84 -6.92 -20.37
C THR A 494 25.82 -7.96 -20.90
N ILE A 495 26.79 -8.39 -20.09
CA ILE A 495 27.73 -9.47 -20.45
C ILE A 495 26.97 -10.77 -20.71
N ARG A 496 26.03 -11.15 -19.83
CA ARG A 496 25.23 -12.37 -19.97
C ARG A 496 24.35 -12.36 -21.22
N LYS A 497 23.80 -11.19 -21.56
CA LYS A 497 23.05 -11.00 -22.81
C LYS A 497 23.95 -11.18 -24.03
N ASN A 498 25.14 -10.57 -24.03
CA ASN A 498 26.10 -10.74 -25.10
C ASN A 498 26.58 -12.20 -25.26
N GLU A 499 26.77 -12.92 -24.15
CA GLU A 499 27.10 -14.36 -24.16
C GLU A 499 25.99 -15.20 -24.80
N LEU A 500 24.72 -14.91 -24.46
CA LEU A 500 23.56 -15.58 -25.05
C LEU A 500 23.40 -15.26 -26.54
N ASP A 501 23.65 -14.02 -26.95
CA ASP A 501 23.59 -13.61 -28.36
C ASP A 501 24.70 -14.29 -29.19
N VAL A 502 25.89 -14.50 -28.62
CA VAL A 502 26.98 -15.27 -29.25
C VAL A 502 26.63 -16.76 -29.36
N LEU A 503 26.01 -17.34 -28.33
CA LEU A 503 25.54 -18.74 -28.35
C LEU A 503 24.41 -18.95 -29.38
N ALA A 504 23.48 -18.00 -29.47
CA ALA A 504 22.41 -18.02 -30.48
C ALA A 504 22.97 -17.84 -31.90
N GLY A 505 23.96 -16.97 -32.09
CA GLY A 505 24.66 -16.80 -33.37
C GLY A 505 25.43 -18.05 -33.81
N ASN A 506 26.06 -18.77 -32.87
CA ASN A 506 26.75 -20.02 -33.17
C ASN A 506 25.78 -21.17 -33.47
N ALA A 507 24.59 -21.21 -32.86
CA ALA A 507 23.56 -22.19 -33.18
C ALA A 507 22.96 -22.01 -34.59
N GLY A 508 22.96 -20.78 -35.13
CA GLY A 508 22.51 -20.49 -36.49
C GLY A 508 23.46 -20.98 -37.60
N ASN A 509 24.72 -21.25 -37.30
CA ASN A 509 25.73 -21.69 -38.27
C ASN A 509 25.89 -23.22 -38.37
N PHE A 510 25.11 -24.02 -37.63
CA PHE A 510 25.11 -25.49 -37.73
C PHE A 510 24.07 -26.06 -38.71
N ASN A 511 23.32 -25.19 -39.41
CA ASN A 511 22.30 -25.59 -40.40
C ASN A 511 22.63 -25.09 -41.83
N GLN A 512 23.91 -25.04 -42.20
CA GLN A 512 24.34 -24.91 -43.60
C GLN A 512 25.33 -26.00 -43.99
#